data_AF-A0A357CWP9-F1
#
_entry.id   AF-A0A357CWP9-F1
#
_cell.length_a   1.000
_cell.length_b   1.000
_cell.length_c   1.000
_cell.angle_alpha   90.00
_cell.angle_beta   90.00
_cell.angle_gamma   90.00
#
_symmetry.space_group_name_H-M   'P 1'
#
loop_
_entity.id
_entity.type
_entity.pdbx_description
1 polymer ?
#
loop_
_entity_poly.entity_id
_entity_poly.type
_entity_poly.pdbx_seq_one_letter_code
_entity_poly.pdbx_strand_id
1 'polypeptide(L)'
;MAEFFKSLELSEVLEVIMVLSFGASWPLSIIKSYKARTAKGKSLFFLLLIIFGYAAGIASKIVSGNINYVTVFYVINFIVVSIDAALYFRNRKLDKAASNKKDI
;
A
#
# COMPACT_ATOMS: atom_id res chain seq x y z
N MET A 1 -27.79 -7.84 -0.61
CA MET A 1 -26.67 -8.81 -0.47
C MET A 1 -26.63 -9.79 -1.64
N ALA A 2 -27.66 -10.61 -1.90
CA ALA A 2 -27.68 -11.51 -3.06
C ALA A 2 -27.68 -10.79 -4.42
N GLU A 3 -28.32 -9.62 -4.53
CA GLU A 3 -28.31 -8.81 -5.76
C GLU A 3 -26.98 -8.11 -6.04
N PHE A 4 -26.17 -7.86 -5.01
CA PHE A 4 -24.82 -7.28 -5.16
C PHE A 4 -23.86 -8.26 -5.83
N PHE A 5 -24.03 -9.57 -5.57
CA PHE A 5 -23.23 -10.62 -6.21
C PHE A 5 -23.73 -11.00 -7.60
N LYS A 6 -24.92 -10.57 -7.99
CA LYS A 6 -25.55 -10.91 -9.28
C LYS A 6 -25.13 -9.96 -10.41
N SER A 7 -24.50 -8.83 -10.09
CA SER A 7 -24.04 -7.81 -11.03
C SER A 7 -22.52 -7.71 -11.19
N LEU A 8 -21.72 -8.53 -10.47
CA LEU A 8 -20.28 -8.59 -10.66
C LEU A 8 -19.92 -9.73 -11.64
N GLU A 9 -19.39 -9.36 -12.80
CA GLU A 9 -18.68 -10.28 -13.68
C GLU A 9 -17.52 -10.95 -12.91
N LEU A 10 -17.17 -12.19 -13.26
CA LEU A 10 -16.10 -12.96 -12.57
C LEU A 10 -14.77 -12.18 -12.52
N SER A 11 -14.49 -11.36 -13.53
CA SER A 11 -13.32 -10.48 -13.60
C SER A 11 -13.26 -9.47 -12.45
N GLU A 12 -14.38 -8.84 -12.10
CA GLU A 12 -14.44 -7.84 -11.04
C GLU A 12 -14.31 -8.46 -9.66
N VAL A 13 -14.88 -9.66 -9.45
CA VAL A 13 -14.73 -10.40 -8.19
C VAL A 13 -13.26 -10.75 -7.94
N LEU A 14 -12.57 -11.27 -8.97
CA LEU A 14 -11.16 -11.60 -8.87
C LEU A 14 -10.30 -10.36 -8.63
N GLU A 15 -10.63 -9.23 -9.27
CA GLU A 15 -9.96 -7.94 -9.05
C GLU A 15 -10.14 -7.48 -7.59
N VAL A 16 -11.36 -7.51 -7.06
CA VAL A 16 -11.64 -7.14 -5.66
C VAL A 16 -10.90 -8.03 -4.67
N ILE A 17 -10.91 -9.35 -4.86
CA ILE A 17 -10.20 -10.29 -3.97
C ILE A 17 -8.71 -9.97 -3.96
N MET A 18 -8.10 -9.80 -5.12
CA MET A 18 -6.69 -9.45 -5.25
C MET A 18 -6.37 -8.13 -4.51
N VAL A 19 -7.13 -7.07 -4.77
CA VAL A 19 -6.88 -5.75 -4.17
C VAL A 19 -7.12 -5.75 -2.65
N LEU A 20 -8.09 -6.53 -2.15
CA LEU A 20 -8.32 -6.70 -0.72
C LEU A 20 -7.20 -7.51 -0.05
N SER A 21 -6.70 -8.58 -0.67
CA SER A 21 -5.57 -9.36 -0.16
C SER A 21 -4.30 -8.52 -0.06
N PHE A 22 -4.02 -7.69 -1.07
CA PHE A 22 -2.95 -6.70 -0.96
C PHE A 22 -3.26 -5.64 0.11
N GLY A 23 -4.49 -5.15 0.14
CA GLY A 23 -4.98 -4.19 1.13
C GLY A 23 -4.71 -4.61 2.57
N ALA A 24 -4.98 -5.87 2.91
CA ALA A 24 -4.75 -6.41 4.25
C ALA A 24 -3.26 -6.58 4.60
N SER A 25 -2.39 -6.70 3.59
CA SER A 25 -0.94 -6.86 3.79
C SER A 25 -0.29 -5.57 4.31
N TRP A 26 -0.81 -4.40 3.94
CA TRP A 26 -0.22 -3.10 4.31
C TRP A 26 -0.41 -2.71 5.79
N PRO A 27 -1.60 -2.85 6.41
CA PRO A 27 -1.77 -2.63 7.85
C PRO A 27 -0.80 -3.46 8.70
N LEU A 28 -0.60 -4.73 8.35
CA LEU A 28 0.36 -5.60 9.03
C LEU A 28 1.80 -5.08 8.87
N SER A 29 2.16 -4.64 7.67
CA SER A 29 3.46 -4.01 7.38
C SER A 29 3.68 -2.73 8.19
N ILE A 30 2.67 -1.86 8.27
CA ILE A 30 2.68 -0.61 9.05
C ILE A 30 2.86 -0.91 10.54
N ILE A 31 2.05 -1.82 11.11
CA ILE A 31 2.13 -2.17 12.54
C ILE A 31 3.52 -2.69 12.89
N LYS A 32 4.08 -3.59 12.08
CA LYS A 32 5.45 -4.09 12.26
C LYS A 32 6.47 -2.95 12.19
N SER A 33 6.36 -2.07 11.20
CA SER A 33 7.31 -0.96 11.02
C SER A 33 7.24 0.03 12.17
N TYR A 34 6.04 0.38 12.61
CA TYR A 34 5.84 1.29 13.73
C TYR A 34 6.41 0.73 15.04
N LYS A 35 6.19 -0.56 15.32
CA LYS A 35 6.69 -1.24 16.53
C LYS A 35 8.20 -1.48 16.49
N ALA A 36 8.75 -1.88 15.35
CA ALA A 36 10.17 -2.20 15.21
C ALA A 36 11.08 -0.97 15.38
N ARG A 37 10.57 0.23 15.06
CA ARG A 37 11.32 1.51 15.13
C ARG A 37 12.67 1.51 14.39
N THR A 38 12.84 0.60 13.43
CA THR A 38 13.99 0.50 12.54
C THR A 38 13.53 0.31 11.11
N ALA A 39 14.32 0.78 10.15
CA ALA A 39 14.09 0.61 8.72
C ALA A 39 14.86 -0.58 8.14
N LYS A 40 15.67 -1.26 8.97
CA LYS A 40 16.44 -2.45 8.57
C LYS A 40 15.50 -3.58 8.10
N GLY A 41 15.88 -4.21 6.99
CA GLY A 41 15.10 -5.30 6.38
C GLY A 41 13.88 -4.85 5.57
N LYS A 42 13.59 -3.55 5.50
CA LYS A 42 12.49 -3.01 4.69
C LYS A 42 13.02 -2.36 3.41
N SER A 43 12.43 -2.72 2.25
CA SER A 43 12.84 -2.18 0.95
C SER A 43 11.98 -0.96 0.57
N LEU A 44 12.57 0.24 0.59
CA LEU A 44 11.90 1.44 0.10
C LEU A 44 11.58 1.36 -1.39
N PHE A 45 12.49 0.80 -2.19
CA PHE A 45 12.29 0.66 -3.63
C PHE A 45 11.04 -0.18 -3.96
N PHE A 46 10.83 -1.27 -3.21
CA PHE A 46 9.61 -2.07 -3.33
C PHE A 46 8.34 -1.25 -3.05
N LEU A 47 8.31 -0.48 -1.97
CA LEU A 47 7.16 0.38 -1.65
C LEU A 47 6.91 1.43 -2.75
N LEU A 48 7.96 2.04 -3.28
CA LEU A 48 7.85 3.03 -4.35
C LEU A 48 7.31 2.42 -5.65
N LEU A 49 7.75 1.21 -6.01
CA LEU A 49 7.20 0.48 -7.16
C LEU A 49 5.71 0.21 -7.00
N ILE A 50 5.27 -0.16 -5.80
CA ILE A 50 3.85 -0.41 -5.50
C ILE A 50 3.04 0.88 -5.59
N ILE A 51 3.52 1.98 -5.00
CA ILE A 51 2.88 3.30 -5.09
C ILE A 51 2.74 3.72 -6.55
N PHE A 52 3.80 3.54 -7.35
CA PHE A 52 3.76 3.81 -8.79
C PHE A 52 2.74 2.93 -9.52
N GLY A 53 2.72 1.63 -9.23
CA GLY A 53 1.75 0.69 -9.80
C GLY A 53 0.30 1.08 -9.49
N TYR A 54 -0.01 1.44 -8.24
CA TYR A 54 -1.33 1.94 -7.87
C TYR A 54 -1.67 3.26 -8.56
N ALA A 55 -0.73 4.20 -8.66
CA ALA A 55 -0.94 5.46 -9.39
C ALA A 55 -1.26 5.23 -10.87
N ALA A 56 -0.52 4.33 -11.53
CA ALA A 56 -0.76 3.96 -12.93
C ALA A 56 -2.12 3.27 -13.10
N GLY A 57 -2.48 2.36 -12.20
CA GLY A 57 -3.79 1.69 -12.21
C GLY A 57 -4.96 2.67 -12.05
N ILE A 58 -4.85 3.59 -11.09
CA ILE A 58 -5.85 4.65 -10.88
C ILE A 58 -5.95 5.56 -12.11
N ALA A 59 -4.81 6.00 -12.67
CA ALA A 59 -4.78 6.84 -13.87
C ALA A 59 -5.45 6.15 -15.07
N SER A 60 -5.19 4.85 -15.27
CA SER A 60 -5.82 4.06 -16.34
C SER A 60 -7.34 4.03 -16.22
N LYS A 61 -7.89 3.85 -15.01
CA LYS A 61 -9.34 3.86 -14.76
C LYS A 61 -9.96 5.26 -14.98
N ILE A 62 -9.26 6.32 -14.60
CA ILE A 62 -9.69 7.72 -14.85
C ILE A 62 -9.73 8.00 -16.36
N VAL A 63 -8.66 7.67 -17.09
CA VAL A 63 -8.57 7.91 -18.55
C VAL A 63 -9.62 7.09 -19.31
N SER A 64 -9.91 5.88 -18.86
CA SER A 64 -10.91 5.01 -19.49
C SER A 64 -12.36 5.37 -19.17
N GLY A 65 -12.60 6.31 -18.23
CA GLY A 65 -13.95 6.68 -17.76
C GLY A 65 -14.68 5.60 -16.94
N ASN A 66 -14.08 4.43 -16.76
CA ASN A 66 -14.66 3.27 -16.07
C ASN A 66 -14.29 3.25 -14.59
N ILE A 67 -14.71 4.30 -13.86
CA ILE A 67 -14.52 4.37 -12.41
C ILE A 67 -15.52 3.45 -11.72
N ASN A 68 -15.08 2.23 -11.42
CA ASN A 68 -15.84 1.23 -10.69
C ASN A 68 -15.53 1.27 -9.18
N TYR A 69 -16.31 0.53 -8.39
CA TYR A 69 -16.10 0.42 -6.95
C TYR A 69 -14.69 -0.12 -6.59
N VAL A 70 -14.09 -0.92 -7.46
CA VAL A 70 -12.72 -1.44 -7.27
C VAL A 70 -11.69 -0.32 -7.20
N THR A 71 -11.88 0.75 -7.97
CA THR A 71 -10.98 1.92 -8.00
C THR A 71 -10.81 2.56 -6.61
N VAL A 72 -11.85 2.55 -5.78
CA VAL A 72 -11.78 3.04 -4.39
C VAL A 72 -10.76 2.24 -3.58
N PHE A 73 -10.71 0.91 -3.76
CA PHE A 73 -9.72 0.09 -3.07
C PHE A 73 -8.29 0.32 -3.57
N TYR A 74 -8.08 0.63 -4.86
CA TYR A 74 -6.77 1.07 -5.36
C TYR A 74 -6.31 2.35 -4.66
N VAL A 75 -7.20 3.34 -4.51
CA VAL A 75 -6.90 4.62 -3.81
C VAL A 75 -6.58 4.38 -2.34
N ILE A 76 -7.37 3.56 -1.64
CA ILE A 76 -7.08 3.21 -0.24
C ILE A 76 -5.72 2.54 -0.12
N ASN A 77 -5.42 1.55 -0.97
CA ASN A 77 -4.12 0.88 -0.97
C ASN A 77 -2.97 1.87 -1.22
N PHE A 78 -3.12 2.76 -2.20
CA PHE A 78 -2.15 3.81 -2.49
C PHE A 78 -1.83 4.66 -1.25
N ILE A 79 -2.86 5.10 -0.53
CA ILE A 79 -2.71 5.90 0.70
C ILE A 79 -2.01 5.09 1.80
N VAL A 80 -2.45 3.85 2.05
CA VAL A 80 -1.89 3.02 3.12
C VAL A 80 -0.42 2.69 2.85
N VAL A 81 -0.06 2.31 1.61
CA VAL A 81 1.34 2.07 1.23
C VAL A 81 2.18 3.35 1.33
N SER A 82 1.60 4.50 0.99
CA SER A 82 2.28 5.80 1.15
C SER A 82 2.58 6.12 2.61
N ILE A 83 1.65 5.83 3.53
CA ILE A 83 1.88 5.93 4.98
C ILE A 83 3.01 5.00 5.42
N ASP A 84 3.03 3.77 4.91
CA ASP A 84 4.09 2.80 5.22
C ASP A 84 5.47 3.27 4.72
N ALA A 85 5.53 3.89 3.54
CA ALA A 85 6.73 4.53 3.02
C ALA A 85 7.16 5.73 3.87
N ALA A 86 6.22 6.55 4.36
CA ALA A 86 6.53 7.64 5.29
C ALA A 86 7.13 7.12 6.62
N LEU A 87 6.59 6.01 7.15
CA LEU A 87 7.14 5.34 8.33
C LEU A 87 8.56 4.80 8.09
N TYR A 88 8.87 4.33 6.89
CA TYR A 88 10.24 3.96 6.53
C TYR A 88 11.21 5.14 6.71
N PHE A 89 10.86 6.33 6.22
CA PHE A 89 11.72 7.51 6.39
C PHE A 89 11.87 7.92 7.85
N ARG A 90 10.79 7.86 8.65
CA ARG A 90 10.87 8.08 10.10
C ARG A 90 11.86 7.12 10.75
N ASN A 91 11.72 5.82 10.50
CA ASN A 91 12.59 4.82 11.11
C ASN A 91 14.04 4.93 10.63
N ARG A 92 14.26 5.29 9.35
CA ARG A 92 15.61 5.55 8.82
C ARG A 92 16.29 6.72 9.55
N LYS A 93 15.54 7.75 9.97
CA LYS A 93 16.07 8.83 10.81
C LYS A 93 16.45 8.32 12.20
N LEU A 94 15.63 7.45 12.81
CA LEU A 94 15.93 6.82 14.11
C LEU A 94 17.20 5.95 14.03
N ASP A 95 17.34 5.14 12.98
CA ASP A 95 18.53 4.31 12.76
C ASP A 95 19.81 5.14 12.65
N LYS A 96 19.77 6.26 11.91
CA LYS A 96 20.90 7.20 11.79
C LYS A 96 21.24 7.89 13.11
N ALA A 97 20.23 8.29 13.90
CA ALA A 97 20.48 8.87 15.21
C ALA A 97 21.11 7.86 16.17
N ALA A 98 20.70 6.60 16.11
CA ALA A 98 21.25 5.52 16.91
C ALA A 98 22.68 5.14 16.51
N SER A 99 23.04 5.19 15.21
CA SER A 99 24.42 4.98 14.78
C SER A 99 25.35 6.09 15.29
N ASN A 100 24.94 7.36 15.15
CA ASN A 100 25.79 8.49 15.56
C ASN A 100 26.08 8.52 17.06
N LYS A 101 25.21 7.94 17.91
CA LYS A 101 25.45 7.85 19.36
C LYS A 101 26.46 6.74 19.74
N LYS A 102 26.73 5.77 18.85
CA LYS A 102 27.74 4.74 19.08
C LYS A 102 29.16 5.21 18.76
N ASP A 103 29.29 6.28 17.98
CA ASP A 103 30.58 6.80 17.49
C ASP A 103 31.11 7.98 18.34
N ILE A 104 30.40 8.35 19.43
CA ILE A 104 30.77 9.36 20.43
C ILE A 104 30.96 8.66 21.77
#